data_AF-A0A0G4GV85-F1
#
_entry.id   AF-A0A0G4GV85-F1
#
_cell.length_a   1.000
_cell.length_b   1.000
_cell.length_c   1.000
_cell.angle_alpha   90.00
_cell.angle_beta   90.00
_cell.angle_gamma   90.00
#
_symmetry.space_group_name_H-M   'P 1'
#
loop_
_entity.id
_entity.type
_entity.pdbx_description
1 polymer ?
#
loop_
_entity_poly.entity_id
_entity_poly.type
_entity_poly.pdbx_seq_one_letter_code
_entity_poly.pdbx_strand_id
1 'polypeptide(L)'
;MKVRVHVKERTFTVQCGPGSQRLRWLAHVAMARYDEKHHGMSLGQPLGVRLETGERPGMEESVASALEDGDDVWVLLREDFMNVEDEAAEW
;
A
#
# COMPACT_ATOMS: atom_id res chain seq x y z
N MET A 1 15.69 -5.42 -4.48
CA MET A 1 14.87 -4.21 -4.50
C MET A 1 14.36 -3.87 -3.10
N LYS A 2 14.27 -2.59 -2.77
CA LYS A 2 13.64 -2.02 -1.58
C LYS A 2 12.51 -1.10 -2.01
N VAL A 3 11.40 -1.06 -1.27
CA VAL A 3 10.26 -0.18 -1.57
C VAL A 3 9.87 0.56 -0.30
N ARG A 4 9.56 1.85 -0.40
CA ARG A 4 9.02 2.67 0.69
C ARG A 4 7.50 2.58 0.62
N VAL A 5 6.90 1.97 1.64
CA VAL A 5 5.46 1.76 1.72
C VAL A 5 4.85 2.67 2.77
N HIS A 6 3.96 3.55 2.34
CA HIS A 6 3.20 4.46 3.18
C HIS A 6 1.88 3.81 3.58
N VAL A 7 1.64 3.77 4.89
CA VAL A 7 0.37 3.33 5.48
C VAL A 7 -0.07 4.42 6.43
N LYS A 8 -1.16 5.11 6.07
CA LYS A 8 -1.62 6.33 6.74
C LYS A 8 -0.44 7.32 6.92
N GLU A 9 -0.13 7.72 8.14
CA GLU A 9 0.94 8.67 8.47
C GLU A 9 2.33 8.07 8.67
N ARG A 10 2.51 6.75 8.46
CA ARG A 10 3.79 6.06 8.68
C ARG A 10 4.35 5.48 7.40
N THR A 11 5.68 5.53 7.26
CA THR A 11 6.41 4.99 6.12
C THR A 11 7.32 3.85 6.57
N PHE A 12 7.31 2.75 5.83
CA PHE A 12 8.11 1.56 6.10
C PHE A 12 8.97 1.20 4.88
N THR A 13 10.24 0.91 5.09
CA THR A 13 11.07 0.33 4.02
C THR A 13 10.93 -1.19 4.04
N VAL A 14 10.45 -1.77 2.94
CA VAL A 14 10.30 -3.21 2.77
C VAL A 14 11.36 -3.73 1.81
N GLN A 15 12.18 -4.67 2.30
CA GLN A 15 13.13 -5.39 1.47
C GLN A 15 12.36 -6.46 0.68
N CYS A 16 12.33 -6.32 -0.65
CA CYS A 16 11.57 -7.20 -1.53
C CYS A 16 12.46 -8.17 -2.32
N GLY A 17 13.79 -8.15 -2.13
CA GLY A 17 14.70 -9.07 -2.81
C GLY A 17 14.56 -9.00 -4.33
N PRO A 18 14.28 -10.10 -5.05
CA PRO A 18 14.05 -10.07 -6.50
C PRO A 18 12.70 -9.48 -6.91
N GLY A 19 11.78 -9.21 -5.97
CA GLY A 19 10.49 -8.59 -6.26
C GLY A 19 9.45 -9.50 -6.91
N SER A 20 9.60 -10.82 -6.83
CA SER A 20 8.67 -11.80 -7.40
C SER A 20 7.35 -11.93 -6.62
N GLN A 21 7.33 -11.48 -5.37
CA GLN A 21 6.12 -11.33 -4.57
C GLN A 21 5.09 -10.40 -5.22
N ARG A 22 3.81 -10.59 -4.89
CA ARG A 22 2.71 -9.73 -5.37
C ARG A 22 2.64 -8.40 -4.61
N LEU A 23 2.10 -7.37 -5.25
CA LEU A 23 1.78 -6.10 -4.58
C LEU A 23 0.82 -6.29 -3.40
N ARG A 24 -0.13 -7.23 -3.49
CA ARG A 24 -0.98 -7.62 -2.35
C ARG A 24 -0.16 -8.04 -1.13
N TRP A 25 0.92 -8.80 -1.32
CA TRP A 25 1.80 -9.20 -0.21
C TRP A 25 2.50 -7.97 0.38
N LEU A 26 3.00 -7.07 -0.47
CA LEU A 26 3.69 -5.86 -0.03
C LEU A 26 2.79 -4.98 0.86
N ALA A 27 1.53 -4.80 0.45
CA ALA A 27 0.54 -4.06 1.23
C ALA A 27 0.27 -4.70 2.60
N HIS A 28 0.05 -6.03 2.66
CA HIS A 28 -0.15 -6.73 3.93
C HIS A 28 1.07 -6.65 4.86
N VAL A 29 2.29 -6.75 4.31
CA VAL A 29 3.52 -6.61 5.09
C VAL A 29 3.60 -5.23 5.74
N ALA A 30 3.28 -4.18 5.00
CA ALA A 30 3.30 -2.83 5.54
C ALA A 30 2.19 -2.61 6.58
N MET A 31 0.98 -3.12 6.33
CA MET A 31 -0.13 -3.06 7.29
C MET A 31 0.20 -3.80 8.60
N ALA A 32 0.82 -4.98 8.52
CA ALA A 32 1.23 -5.75 9.69
C ALA A 32 2.30 -5.03 10.52
N ARG A 33 3.15 -4.21 9.87
CA ARG A 33 4.13 -3.34 10.55
C ARG A 33 3.51 -2.06 11.10
N TYR A 34 2.43 -1.57 10.50
CA TYR A 34 1.72 -0.41 11.00
C TYR A 34 0.96 -0.74 12.29
N ASP A 35 0.17 -1.80 12.25
CA ASP A 35 -0.61 -2.30 13.39
C ASP A 35 0.10 -3.52 13.99
N GLU A 36 1.26 -3.29 14.62
CA GLU A 36 2.08 -4.37 15.19
C GLU A 36 1.33 -5.19 16.24
N LYS A 37 0.39 -4.56 16.96
CA LYS A 37 -0.37 -5.19 18.05
C LYS A 37 -1.39 -6.20 17.54
N HIS A 38 -2.02 -5.95 16.39
CA HIS A 38 -3.03 -6.84 15.81
C HIS A 38 -2.64 -7.35 14.42
N HIS A 39 -1.38 -7.19 14.03
CA HIS A 39 -0.82 -7.62 12.75
C HIS A 39 -1.63 -7.17 11.53
N GLY A 40 -2.11 -5.92 11.53
CA GLY A 40 -2.88 -5.35 10.42
C GLY A 40 -4.37 -5.66 10.42
N MET A 41 -4.86 -6.51 11.35
CA MET A 41 -6.28 -6.89 11.39
C MET A 41 -7.22 -5.71 11.65
N SER A 42 -6.77 -4.69 12.39
CA SER A 42 -7.59 -3.50 12.67
C SER A 42 -7.83 -2.64 11.42
N LEU A 43 -6.96 -2.76 10.41
CA LEU A 43 -7.04 -2.02 9.15
C LEU A 43 -7.89 -2.73 8.08
N GLY A 44 -8.24 -4.00 8.30
CA GLY A 44 -8.97 -4.83 7.34
C GLY A 44 -8.09 -5.33 6.18
N GLN A 45 -8.63 -5.34 4.97
CA GLN A 45 -7.90 -5.76 3.77
C GLN A 45 -7.43 -4.56 2.95
N PRO A 46 -6.21 -4.61 2.37
CA PRO A 46 -5.76 -3.58 1.44
C PRO A 46 -6.61 -3.61 0.17
N LEU A 47 -7.15 -2.45 -0.20
CA LEU A 47 -7.98 -2.30 -1.40
C LEU A 47 -7.15 -2.03 -2.66
N GLY A 48 -5.95 -1.48 -2.49
CA GLY A 48 -5.04 -1.22 -3.59
C GLY A 48 -3.72 -0.61 -3.12
N VAL A 49 -2.86 -0.33 -4.08
CA VAL A 49 -1.68 0.52 -3.89
C VAL A 49 -1.72 1.66 -4.91
N ARG A 50 -1.14 2.80 -4.54
CA ARG A 50 -1.02 3.98 -5.39
C ARG A 50 0.43 4.40 -5.45
N LEU A 51 0.90 4.78 -6.64
CA LEU A 51 2.24 5.34 -6.85
C LEU A 51 2.24 6.85 -6.61
N GLU A 52 3.42 7.46 -6.54
CA GLU A 52 3.56 8.91 -6.44
C GLU A 52 2.91 9.62 -7.65
N THR A 53 2.98 9.00 -8.83
CA THR A 53 2.34 9.47 -10.08
C THR A 53 0.82 9.47 -10.02
N GLY A 54 0.22 8.82 -9.01
CA GLY A 54 -1.22 8.61 -8.89
C GLY A 54 -1.72 7.32 -9.57
N GLU A 55 -0.85 6.62 -10.31
CA GLU A 55 -1.17 5.34 -10.92
C GLU A 55 -1.47 4.26 -9.87
N ARG A 56 -2.34 3.31 -10.24
CA ARG A 56 -2.79 2.23 -9.35
C ARG A 56 -2.53 0.88 -10.01
N PRO A 57 -1.34 0.29 -9.82
CA PRO A 57 -1.04 -1.02 -10.38
C PRO A 57 -1.92 -2.10 -9.77
N GLY A 58 -2.12 -3.18 -10.53
CA GLY A 58 -2.94 -4.31 -10.15
C GLY A 58 -2.34 -5.07 -8.96
N MET A 59 -3.15 -5.37 -7.96
CA MET A 59 -2.70 -6.04 -6.73
C MET A 59 -2.14 -7.46 -6.93
N GLU A 60 -2.42 -8.08 -8.07
CA GLU A 60 -1.91 -9.40 -8.44
C GLU A 60 -0.59 -9.35 -9.22
N GLU A 61 -0.16 -8.15 -9.63
CA GLU A 61 1.13 -7.94 -10.29
C GLU A 61 2.29 -8.12 -9.29
N SER A 62 3.45 -8.50 -9.82
CA SER A 62 4.66 -8.63 -9.02
C SER A 62 5.24 -7.25 -8.67
N VAL A 63 5.91 -7.16 -7.52
CA VAL A 63 6.58 -5.92 -7.09
C VAL A 63 7.59 -5.47 -8.17
N ALA A 64 8.39 -6.38 -8.73
CA ALA A 64 9.39 -6.03 -9.75
C ALA A 64 8.82 -5.67 -11.12
N SER A 65 7.57 -6.06 -11.44
CA SER A 65 6.92 -5.66 -12.70
C SER A 65 6.25 -4.30 -12.61
N ALA A 66 5.84 -3.91 -11.40
CA ALA A 66 5.06 -2.70 -11.16
C ALA A 66 5.88 -1.55 -10.58
N LEU A 67 7.03 -1.82 -9.93
CA LEU A 67 7.82 -0.85 -9.17
C LEU A 67 9.31 -0.96 -9.46
N GLU A 68 10.03 0.15 -9.28
CA GLU A 68 11.48 0.24 -9.31
C GLU A 68 12.11 0.18 -7.89
N ASP A 69 13.43 0.00 -7.81
CA ASP A 69 14.14 0.04 -6.53
C ASP A 69 14.10 1.44 -5.94
N GLY A 70 13.54 1.54 -4.74
CA GLY A 70 13.43 2.79 -4.03
C GLY A 70 12.18 3.59 -4.37
N ASP A 71 11.16 3.00 -4.99
CA ASP A 71 9.87 3.68 -5.16
C ASP A 71 9.10 3.91 -3.86
N ASP A 72 8.26 4.93 -3.87
CA ASP A 72 7.24 5.21 -2.87
C ASP A 72 5.87 4.69 -3.32
N VAL A 73 5.20 3.94 -2.44
CA VAL A 73 3.86 3.42 -2.68
C VAL A 73 2.96 3.66 -1.48
N TRP A 74 1.71 4.03 -1.71
CA TRP A 74 0.71 4.28 -0.69
C TRP A 74 -0.31 3.15 -0.68
N VAL A 75 -0.50 2.52 0.49
CA VAL A 75 -1.55 1.50 0.65
C VAL A 75 -2.89 2.20 0.78
N LEU A 76 -3.84 1.81 -0.07
CA LEU A 76 -5.21 2.30 -0.02
C LEU A 76 -6.03 1.38 0.89
N LEU A 77 -6.58 1.94 1.96
CA LEU A 77 -7.45 1.27 2.91
C LEU A 77 -8.90 1.69 2.69
N ARG A 78 -9.83 1.02 3.37
CA ARG A 78 -11.26 1.33 3.25
C ARG A 78 -11.60 2.78 3.61
N GLU A 79 -10.92 3.34 4.60
CA GLU A 79 -11.11 4.72 5.07
C GLU A 79 -10.76 5.74 3.96
N ASP A 80 -9.74 5.47 3.14
CA ASP A 80 -9.33 6.35 2.05
C ASP A 80 -10.40 6.49 0.95
N PHE A 81 -11.35 5.56 0.86
CA PHE A 81 -12.46 5.66 -0.10
C PHE A 81 -13.66 6.39 0.50
N MET A 82 -13.92 6.25 1.80
CA MET A 82 -15.04 6.95 2.45
C MET A 82 -14.82 8.46 2.48
N ASN A 83 -13.57 8.92 2.71
CA ASN A 83 -13.27 10.35 2.71
C ASN A 83 -13.49 11.02 1.34
N VAL A 84 -13.29 10.29 0.24
CA VAL A 84 -13.49 10.83 -1.12
C VAL A 84 -14.97 11.04 -1.42
N GLU A 85 -15.84 10.19 -0.87
CA GLU A 85 -17.30 10.32 -1.02
C GLU A 85 -17.86 11.48 -0.19
N ASP A 86 -17.28 11.75 0.98
CA ASP A 86 -17.67 12.87 1.85
C ASP A 86 -17.29 14.23 1.22
N GLU A 87 -16.05 14.38 0.74
CA GLU A 87 -15.60 15.62 0.07
C GLU A 87 -16.35 15.90 -1.25
N ALA A 88 -16.82 14.87 -1.96
CA ALA A 88 -17.61 15.03 -3.17
C ALA A 88 -19.08 15.43 -2.90
N ALA A 89 -19.57 15.20 -1.69
CA ALA A 89 -20.92 15.56 -1.25
C ALA A 89 -21.03 16.98 -0.66
N GLU A 90 -19.90 17.67 -0.47
CA GLU A 90 -19.83 19.03 0.07
C GLU A 90 -19.88 20.16 -0.99
N TRP A 91 -20.24 19.84 -2.25
CA TRP A 91 -20.38 20.77 -3.38
C TRP A 91 -21.79 20.74 -3.98
#